data_AF-A0A8T5PRK9-F1
#
_entry.id   AF-A0A8T5PRK9-F1
#
_cell.length_a   1.000
_cell.length_b   1.000
_cell.length_c   1.000
_cell.angle_alpha   90.00
_cell.angle_beta   90.00
_cell.angle_gamma   90.00
#
_symmetry.space_group_name_H-M   'P 1'
#
loop_
_entity.id
_entity.type
_entity.pdbx_description
1 polymer ?
#
loop_
_entity_poly.entity_id
_entity_poly.type
_entity_poly.pdbx_seq_one_letter_code
_entity_poly.pdbx_strand_id
1 'polypeptide(L)'
;MSLHQILVDIQQALRVIQEVPDKSSLVDFKRQKQEGARLKLKGAVQQLLDETRDTDAFPLAQKLSIASPEDMKLFLDKLAVFAVDEKKSFKVPRLPSDIKGEVLADINEVQLCMKSGCFRSAVILCGRIMETALHRKYFDATGQDLLEKAPGTGLGNLIAKLSEKGVKLDPGLPNQIHLINQVRVYSVHTKKEPFSPSKSQAEAIVLYTMDILDKLFQ
;
A
#
# COMPACT_ATOMS: atom_id res chain seq x y z
N MET A 1 6.89 9.19 -11.76
CA MET A 1 8.22 9.02 -11.09
C MET A 1 7.93 9.02 -9.61
N SER A 2 8.53 8.15 -8.77
CA SER A 2 8.09 8.12 -7.35
C SER A 2 8.39 9.45 -6.65
N LEU A 3 7.53 9.84 -5.69
CA LEU A 3 7.73 11.06 -4.89
C LEU A 3 9.11 11.06 -4.23
N HIS A 4 9.56 9.89 -3.78
CA HIS A 4 10.90 9.71 -3.22
C HIS A 4 12.02 10.10 -4.21
N GLN A 5 11.94 9.68 -5.47
CA GLN A 5 12.95 10.01 -6.47
C GLN A 5 12.98 11.52 -6.75
N ILE A 6 11.80 12.15 -6.84
CA ILE A 6 11.68 13.60 -7.03
C ILE A 6 12.36 14.35 -5.87
N LEU A 7 12.13 13.93 -4.62
CA LEU A 7 12.77 14.55 -3.45
C LEU A 7 14.30 14.36 -3.45
N VAL A 8 14.80 13.21 -3.89
CA VAL A 8 16.23 12.94 -4.04
C VAL A 8 16.85 13.88 -5.08
N ASP A 9 16.18 14.07 -6.22
CA ASP A 9 16.67 14.94 -7.29
C ASP A 9 16.74 16.41 -6.83
N ILE A 10 15.75 16.87 -6.07
CA ILE A 10 15.76 18.21 -5.43
C ILE A 10 16.93 18.34 -4.45
N GLN A 11 17.15 17.35 -3.58
CA GLN A 11 18.25 17.35 -2.62
C GLN A 11 19.62 17.39 -3.31
N GLN A 12 19.81 16.62 -4.40
CA GLN A 12 21.05 16.62 -5.15
C GLN A 12 21.32 17.96 -5.82
N ALA A 13 20.29 18.57 -6.43
CA ALA A 13 20.42 19.88 -7.05
C ALA A 13 20.79 20.97 -6.03
N LEU A 14 20.18 20.94 -4.84
CA LEU A 14 20.48 21.88 -3.76
C LEU A 14 21.93 21.78 -3.26
N ARG A 15 22.46 20.56 -3.11
CA ARG A 15 23.86 20.35 -2.71
C ARG A 15 24.82 21.05 -3.67
N VAL A 16 24.60 20.90 -4.98
CA VAL A 16 25.46 21.53 -6.01
C VAL A 16 25.34 23.05 -6.00
N ILE A 17 24.17 23.61 -5.71
CA ILE A 17 23.96 25.06 -5.62
C ILE A 17 24.67 25.64 -4.39
N GLN A 18 24.70 24.91 -3.27
CA GLN A 18 25.30 25.35 -2.01
C GLN A 18 26.81 25.10 -1.90
N GLU A 19 27.43 24.39 -2.86
CA GLU A 19 28.88 24.23 -2.92
C GLU A 19 29.57 25.61 -3.03
N VAL A 20 30.34 25.98 -2.00
CA VAL A 20 31.09 27.24 -1.95
C VAL A 20 32.23 27.20 -2.98
N PRO A 21 32.40 28.23 -3.82
CA PRO A 21 33.44 28.24 -4.83
C PRO A 21 34.83 28.37 -4.19
N ASP A 22 35.61 27.30 -4.24
CA ASP A 22 37.05 27.34 -3.97
C ASP A 22 37.79 28.33 -4.89
N LYS A 23 38.83 28.99 -4.37
CA LYS A 23 39.63 30.07 -4.99
C LYS A 23 40.47 29.65 -6.22
N SER A 24 40.06 28.64 -6.98
CA SER A 24 40.77 28.15 -8.18
C SER A 24 40.23 28.76 -9.48
N SER A 25 41.05 28.71 -10.54
CA SER A 25 40.80 29.26 -11.90
C SER A 25 39.64 28.62 -12.69
N LEU A 26 38.81 27.78 -12.06
CA LEU A 26 37.69 27.06 -12.67
C LEU A 26 36.34 27.76 -12.48
N VAL A 27 36.33 29.09 -12.40
CA VAL A 27 35.15 29.90 -12.06
C VAL A 27 34.01 29.70 -13.07
N ASP A 28 34.32 29.64 -14.37
CA ASP A 28 33.30 29.49 -15.43
C ASP A 28 32.63 28.12 -15.42
N PHE A 29 33.40 27.04 -15.21
CA PHE A 29 32.87 25.68 -15.10
C PHE A 29 31.95 25.54 -13.87
N LYS A 30 32.32 26.13 -12.74
CA LYS A 30 31.49 26.13 -11.52
C LYS A 30 30.18 26.89 -11.73
N ARG A 31 30.24 28.05 -12.38
CA ARG A 31 29.05 28.84 -12.71
C ARG A 31 28.11 28.05 -13.62
N GLN A 32 28.64 27.42 -14.67
CA GLN A 32 27.85 26.57 -15.57
C GLN A 32 27.23 25.37 -14.83
N LYS A 33 27.98 24.73 -13.93
CA LYS A 33 27.49 23.63 -13.08
C LYS A 33 26.35 24.08 -12.16
N GLN A 34 26.46 25.25 -11.53
CA GLN A 34 25.42 25.83 -10.68
C GLN A 34 24.17 26.23 -11.47
N GLU A 35 24.33 26.81 -12.66
CA GLU A 35 23.20 27.13 -13.55
C GLU A 35 22.46 25.86 -14.00
N GLY A 36 23.20 24.81 -14.37
CA GLY A 36 22.62 23.50 -14.67
C GLY A 36 21.87 22.90 -13.48
N ALA A 37 22.41 23.02 -12.27
CA ALA A 37 21.74 22.57 -11.04
C ALA A 37 20.47 23.37 -10.74
N ARG A 38 20.44 24.68 -10.99
CA ARG A 38 19.22 25.51 -10.85
C ARG A 38 18.13 25.10 -11.83
N LEU A 39 18.48 24.78 -13.08
CA LEU A 39 17.52 24.28 -14.06
C LEU A 39 16.95 22.92 -13.64
N LYS A 40 17.80 22.00 -13.17
CA LYS A 40 17.36 20.71 -12.63
C LYS A 40 16.46 20.87 -11.41
N LEU A 41 16.81 21.77 -10.48
CA LEU A 41 16.00 22.09 -9.31
C LEU A 41 14.61 22.56 -9.74
N LYS A 42 14.52 23.53 -10.66
CA LYS A 42 13.25 24.05 -11.16
C LYS A 42 12.40 22.95 -11.80
N GLY A 43 13.01 22.09 -12.60
CA GLY A 43 12.32 20.94 -13.21
C GLY A 43 11.78 19.95 -12.18
N ALA A 44 12.59 19.57 -11.20
CA ALA A 44 12.19 18.62 -10.14
C ALA A 44 11.11 19.20 -9.23
N VAL A 45 11.16 20.50 -8.91
CA VAL A 45 10.12 21.20 -8.15
C VAL A 45 8.80 21.25 -8.94
N GLN A 46 8.85 21.50 -10.25
CA GLN A 46 7.64 21.47 -11.08
C GLN A 46 7.02 20.07 -11.11
N GLN A 47 7.85 19.03 -11.29
CA GLN A 47 7.39 17.64 -11.23
C GLN A 47 6.76 17.31 -9.87
N LEU A 48 7.35 17.78 -8.77
CA LEU A 48 6.78 17.62 -7.43
C LEU A 48 5.38 18.25 -7.33
N LEU A 49 5.18 19.46 -7.87
CA LEU A 49 3.88 20.13 -7.84
C LEU A 49 2.83 19.38 -8.66
N ASP A 50 3.23 18.84 -9.81
CA ASP A 50 2.32 18.09 -10.68
C ASP A 50 1.93 16.74 -10.05
N GLU A 51 2.89 16.01 -9.47
CA GLU A 51 2.64 14.71 -8.83
C GLU A 51 1.83 14.86 -7.53
N THR A 52 2.02 15.96 -6.79
CA THR A 52 1.33 16.15 -5.50
C THR A 52 0.00 16.89 -5.62
N ARG A 53 -0.43 17.31 -6.82
CA ARG A 53 -1.57 18.23 -7.05
C ARG A 53 -2.84 17.90 -6.27
N ASP A 54 -3.20 16.62 -6.21
CA ASP A 54 -4.43 16.14 -5.58
C ASP A 54 -4.15 15.40 -4.25
N THR A 55 -3.04 15.73 -3.59
CA THR A 55 -2.58 15.08 -2.35
C THR A 55 -2.41 16.05 -1.20
N ASP A 56 -2.42 15.53 0.03
CA ASP A 56 -2.13 16.32 1.24
C ASP A 56 -0.71 16.92 1.27
N ALA A 57 0.18 16.43 0.39
CA ALA A 57 1.53 16.96 0.24
C ALA A 57 1.59 18.28 -0.57
N PHE A 58 0.53 18.61 -1.34
CA PHE A 58 0.53 19.78 -2.24
C PHE A 58 0.85 21.11 -1.55
N PRO A 59 0.27 21.45 -0.38
CA PRO A 59 0.57 22.72 0.28
C PRO A 59 2.03 22.83 0.72
N LEU A 60 2.68 21.71 1.03
CA LEU A 60 4.11 21.68 1.35
C LEU A 60 4.97 21.81 0.10
N ALA A 61 4.57 21.18 -1.01
CA ALA A 61 5.23 21.34 -2.31
C ALA A 61 5.19 22.79 -2.81
N GLN A 62 4.05 23.48 -2.64
CA GLN A 62 3.93 24.91 -2.95
C GLN A 62 4.88 25.76 -2.10
N LYS A 63 4.94 25.52 -0.80
CA LYS A 63 5.87 26.23 0.11
C LYS A 63 7.32 26.00 -0.28
N LEU A 64 7.67 24.78 -0.65
CA LEU A 64 9.01 24.44 -1.14
C LEU A 64 9.35 25.22 -2.42
N SER A 65 8.39 25.37 -3.35
CA SER A 65 8.64 26.03 -4.64
C SER A 65 9.03 27.51 -4.56
N ILE A 66 8.63 28.19 -3.48
CA ILE A 66 8.94 29.61 -3.23
C ILE A 66 10.00 29.82 -2.14
N ALA A 67 10.47 28.74 -1.50
CA ALA A 67 11.43 28.80 -0.42
C ALA A 67 12.84 29.15 -0.92
N SER A 68 13.64 29.76 -0.05
CA SER A 68 15.08 29.91 -0.30
C SER A 68 15.77 28.53 -0.32
N PRO A 69 16.91 28.36 -1.00
CA PRO A 69 17.66 27.10 -0.96
C PRO A 69 18.01 26.61 0.45
N GLU A 70 18.16 27.54 1.40
CA GLU A 70 18.45 27.25 2.82
C GLU A 70 17.22 26.67 3.53
N ASP A 71 16.04 27.24 3.28
CA ASP A 71 14.77 26.83 3.88
C ASP A 71 14.16 25.58 3.22
N MET A 72 14.51 25.30 1.97
CA MET A 72 14.02 24.13 1.23
C MET A 72 14.27 22.82 1.97
N LYS A 73 15.38 22.72 2.73
CA LYS A 73 15.71 21.52 3.52
C LYS A 73 14.61 21.17 4.53
N LEU A 74 14.05 22.16 5.22
CA LEU A 74 12.98 21.96 6.21
C LEU A 74 11.72 21.39 5.55
N PHE A 75 11.38 21.84 4.35
CA PHE A 75 10.22 21.36 3.62
C PHE A 75 10.44 19.96 3.03
N LEU A 76 11.67 19.65 2.58
CA LEU A 76 12.04 18.32 2.12
C LEU A 76 11.90 17.27 3.21
N ASP A 77 12.33 17.57 4.44
CA ASP A 77 12.19 16.64 5.57
C ASP A 77 10.72 16.35 5.90
N LYS A 78 9.83 17.37 5.78
CA LYS A 78 8.39 17.20 5.96
C LYS A 78 7.75 16.40 4.82
N LEU A 79 8.16 16.65 3.58
CA LEU A 79 7.68 15.94 2.40
C LEU A 79 8.15 14.48 2.37
N ALA A 80 9.32 14.18 2.95
CA ALA A 80 9.84 12.82 3.04
C ALA A 80 8.87 11.89 3.78
N VAL A 81 8.10 12.38 4.75
CA VAL A 81 7.07 11.59 5.45
C VAL A 81 6.03 11.04 4.47
N PHE A 82 5.58 11.84 3.51
CA PHE A 82 4.62 11.43 2.48
C PHE A 82 5.23 10.45 1.46
N ALA A 83 6.53 10.60 1.17
CA ALA A 83 7.25 9.69 0.29
C ALA A 83 7.47 8.29 0.89
N VAL A 84 7.40 8.14 2.22
CA VAL A 84 7.44 6.83 2.88
C VAL A 84 6.11 6.07 2.72
N ASP A 85 4.98 6.78 2.68
CA ASP A 85 3.65 6.16 2.56
C ASP A 85 3.34 5.63 1.15
N GLU A 86 3.98 6.15 0.10
CA GLU A 86 3.80 5.63 -1.28
C GLU A 86 4.30 4.20 -1.47
N LYS A 87 5.23 3.71 -0.63
CA LYS A 87 5.86 2.39 -0.80
C LYS A 87 5.10 1.22 -0.19
N LYS A 88 3.98 1.43 0.50
CA LYS A 88 3.16 0.33 1.03
C LYS A 88 2.11 -0.17 0.03
N SER A 89 2.45 -0.27 -1.26
CA SER A 89 1.62 -1.08 -2.17
C SER A 89 1.84 -2.56 -1.82
N PHE A 90 0.78 -3.25 -1.38
CA PHE A 90 0.87 -4.68 -1.10
C PHE A 90 1.33 -5.43 -2.34
N LYS A 91 2.30 -6.34 -2.19
CA LYS A 91 2.71 -7.21 -3.29
C LYS A 91 1.53 -8.12 -3.63
N VAL A 92 1.00 -7.97 -4.84
CA VAL A 92 -0.09 -8.82 -5.31
C VAL A 92 0.45 -10.25 -5.52
N PRO A 93 -0.17 -11.27 -4.90
CA PRO A 93 0.22 -12.66 -5.05
C PRO A 93 -0.12 -13.22 -6.43
N ARG A 94 0.42 -14.38 -6.78
CA ARG A 94 0.01 -15.10 -8.00
C ARG A 94 -1.40 -15.65 -7.79
N LEU A 95 -2.32 -15.30 -8.68
CA LEU A 95 -3.73 -15.70 -8.59
C LEU A 95 -4.17 -16.43 -9.86
N PRO A 96 -5.02 -17.46 -9.74
CA PRO A 96 -5.68 -18.09 -10.90
C PRO A 96 -6.49 -17.06 -11.71
N SER A 97 -6.51 -17.22 -13.04
CA SER A 97 -7.20 -16.31 -13.98
C SER A 97 -8.64 -16.04 -13.57
N ASP A 98 -9.32 -17.08 -13.10
CA ASP A 98 -10.76 -17.09 -12.86
C ASP A 98 -11.18 -16.18 -11.69
N ILE A 99 -10.32 -16.05 -10.68
CA ILE A 99 -10.58 -15.18 -9.51
C ILE A 99 -9.76 -13.90 -9.52
N LYS A 100 -8.79 -13.77 -10.42
CA LYS A 100 -7.82 -12.67 -10.44
C LYS A 100 -8.49 -11.30 -10.51
N GLY A 101 -9.50 -11.15 -11.37
CA GLY A 101 -10.20 -9.88 -11.55
C GLY A 101 -10.91 -9.41 -10.29
N GLU A 102 -11.67 -10.32 -9.66
CA GLU A 102 -12.41 -10.02 -8.43
C GLU A 102 -11.47 -9.74 -7.25
N VAL A 103 -10.48 -10.61 -7.03
CA VAL A 103 -9.53 -10.44 -5.92
C VAL A 103 -8.70 -9.16 -6.10
N LEU A 104 -8.30 -8.80 -7.33
CA LEU A 104 -7.59 -7.53 -7.57
C LEU A 104 -8.46 -6.31 -7.26
N ALA A 105 -9.75 -6.34 -7.63
CA ALA A 105 -10.67 -5.26 -7.30
C ALA A 105 -10.79 -5.09 -5.78
N ASP A 106 -10.93 -6.19 -5.04
CA ASP A 106 -10.99 -6.15 -3.57
C ASP A 106 -9.67 -5.70 -2.94
N ILE A 107 -8.51 -6.10 -3.47
CA ILE A 107 -7.19 -5.64 -2.99
C ILE A 107 -7.05 -4.13 -3.18
N ASN A 108 -7.49 -3.59 -4.32
CA ASN A 108 -7.47 -2.16 -4.58
C ASN A 108 -8.39 -1.41 -3.59
N GLU A 109 -9.58 -1.94 -3.33
CA GLU A 109 -10.51 -1.38 -2.36
C GLU A 109 -9.95 -1.42 -0.92
N VAL A 110 -9.24 -2.50 -0.55
CA VAL A 110 -8.50 -2.59 0.71
C VAL A 110 -7.48 -1.46 0.81
N GLN A 111 -6.71 -1.19 -0.26
CA GLN A 111 -5.73 -0.10 -0.26
C GLN A 111 -6.40 1.26 -0.07
N LEU A 112 -7.53 1.51 -0.74
CA LEU A 112 -8.31 2.74 -0.55
C LEU A 112 -8.81 2.86 0.90
N CYS A 113 -9.41 1.81 1.44
CA CYS A 113 -9.86 1.77 2.83
C CYS A 113 -8.72 2.05 3.82
N MET A 114 -7.54 1.48 3.60
CA MET A 114 -6.38 1.72 4.44
C MET A 114 -5.90 3.18 4.38
N LYS A 115 -5.90 3.78 3.18
CA LYS A 115 -5.55 5.20 2.98
C LYS A 115 -6.55 6.14 3.64
N SER A 116 -7.84 5.84 3.55
CA SER A 116 -8.92 6.67 4.11
C SER A 116 -9.17 6.44 5.62
N GLY A 117 -8.38 5.59 6.29
CA GLY A 117 -8.59 5.26 7.70
C GLY A 117 -9.81 4.37 7.97
N CYS A 118 -10.41 3.79 6.94
CA CYS A 118 -11.55 2.88 7.02
C CYS A 118 -11.09 1.44 7.36
N PHE A 119 -10.38 1.29 8.49
CA PHE A 119 -9.73 0.03 8.87
C PHE A 119 -10.69 -1.15 9.03
N ARG A 120 -11.90 -0.89 9.54
CA ARG A 120 -12.94 -1.91 9.68
C ARG A 120 -13.35 -2.49 8.31
N SER A 121 -13.51 -1.61 7.31
CA SER A 121 -13.85 -2.01 5.94
C SER A 121 -12.71 -2.79 5.29
N ALA A 122 -11.46 -2.36 5.48
CA ALA A 122 -10.28 -3.09 5.00
C ALA A 122 -10.25 -4.54 5.53
N VAL A 123 -10.50 -4.73 6.83
CA VAL A 123 -10.52 -6.07 7.45
C VAL A 123 -11.68 -6.93 6.94
N ILE A 124 -12.86 -6.35 6.71
CA ILE A 124 -14.01 -7.07 6.13
C ILE A 124 -13.68 -7.56 4.71
N LEU A 125 -13.04 -6.72 3.90
CA LEU A 125 -12.63 -7.07 2.54
C LEU A 125 -11.56 -8.16 2.53
N CYS A 126 -10.64 -8.18 3.49
CA CYS A 126 -9.72 -9.32 3.67
C CYS A 126 -10.48 -10.64 3.86
N GLY A 127 -11.63 -10.62 4.53
CA GLY A 127 -12.51 -11.79 4.65
C GLY A 127 -13.08 -12.24 3.32
N ARG A 128 -13.59 -11.33 2.51
CA ARG A 128 -14.10 -11.63 1.16
C ARG A 128 -13.01 -12.20 0.27
N ILE A 129 -11.83 -11.56 0.25
CA ILE A 129 -10.67 -12.01 -0.51
C ILE A 129 -10.28 -13.45 -0.17
N MET A 130 -10.18 -13.77 1.13
CA MET A 130 -9.89 -15.13 1.58
C MET A 130 -11.00 -16.11 1.20
N GLU A 131 -12.26 -15.69 1.26
CA GLU A 131 -13.41 -16.52 0.90
C GLU A 131 -13.33 -16.94 -0.57
N THR A 132 -13.17 -15.96 -1.47
CA THR A 132 -12.98 -16.20 -2.92
C THR A 132 -11.77 -17.12 -3.19
N ALA A 133 -10.64 -16.86 -2.53
CA ALA A 133 -9.43 -17.66 -2.71
C ALA A 133 -9.58 -19.11 -2.21
N LEU A 134 -10.15 -19.31 -1.02
CA LEU A 134 -10.36 -20.65 -0.47
C LEU A 134 -11.42 -21.44 -1.26
N HIS A 135 -12.44 -20.77 -1.80
CA HIS A 135 -13.42 -21.41 -2.67
C HIS A 135 -12.74 -21.92 -3.94
N ARG A 136 -11.90 -21.09 -4.57
CA ARG A 136 -11.12 -21.52 -5.72
C ARG A 136 -10.17 -22.67 -5.39
N LYS A 137 -9.48 -22.61 -4.25
CA LYS A 137 -8.58 -23.69 -3.81
C LYS A 137 -9.34 -24.99 -3.58
N TYR A 138 -10.57 -24.93 -3.06
CA TYR A 138 -11.42 -26.10 -2.89
C TYR A 138 -11.83 -26.71 -4.23
N PHE A 139 -12.22 -25.86 -5.18
CA PHE A 139 -12.51 -26.30 -6.54
C PHE A 139 -11.30 -26.98 -7.17
N ASP A 140 -10.11 -26.40 -7.07
CA ASP A 140 -8.87 -26.99 -7.59
C ASP A 140 -8.57 -28.36 -6.97
N ALA A 141 -8.85 -28.54 -5.68
CA ALA A 141 -8.60 -29.79 -4.96
C ALA A 141 -9.65 -30.89 -5.21
N THR A 142 -10.88 -30.53 -5.61
CA THR A 142 -12.02 -31.47 -5.63
C THR A 142 -12.77 -31.55 -6.95
N GLY A 143 -12.58 -30.58 -7.85
CA GLY A 143 -13.39 -30.38 -9.06
C GLY A 143 -14.84 -29.97 -8.77
N GLN A 144 -15.18 -29.61 -7.53
CA GLN A 144 -16.54 -29.26 -7.13
C GLN A 144 -16.65 -27.78 -6.79
N ASP A 145 -17.61 -27.11 -7.42
CA ASP A 145 -17.94 -25.74 -7.05
C ASP A 145 -18.86 -25.73 -5.81
N LEU A 146 -18.29 -25.29 -4.68
CA LEU A 146 -19.03 -25.14 -3.43
C LEU A 146 -19.96 -23.92 -3.45
N LEU A 147 -19.69 -22.90 -4.26
CA LEU A 147 -20.53 -21.70 -4.34
C LEU A 147 -21.88 -22.04 -4.99
N GLU A 148 -21.88 -22.94 -5.98
CA GLU A 148 -23.11 -23.40 -6.63
C GLU A 148 -23.95 -24.31 -5.72
N LYS A 149 -23.29 -25.16 -4.91
CA LYS A 149 -23.98 -26.20 -4.11
C LYS A 149 -24.38 -25.75 -2.70
N ALA A 150 -23.65 -24.83 -2.11
CA ALA A 150 -23.87 -24.38 -0.73
C ALA A 150 -23.46 -22.91 -0.56
N PRO A 151 -24.21 -21.97 -1.18
CA PRO A 151 -23.97 -20.54 -1.01
C PRO A 151 -24.08 -20.18 0.47
N GLY A 152 -23.05 -19.55 1.03
CA GLY A 152 -22.98 -19.18 2.46
C GLY A 152 -22.22 -20.17 3.35
N THR A 153 -21.42 -21.08 2.79
CA THR A 153 -20.45 -21.85 3.58
C THR A 153 -19.41 -20.88 4.18
N GLY A 154 -19.59 -20.51 5.45
CA GLY A 154 -18.66 -19.60 6.12
C GLY A 154 -17.21 -20.10 6.12
N LEU A 155 -16.26 -19.17 6.17
CA LEU A 155 -14.81 -19.42 6.09
C LEU A 155 -14.32 -20.59 6.98
N GLY A 156 -14.85 -20.73 8.20
CA GLY A 156 -14.48 -21.82 9.11
C GLY A 156 -14.85 -23.20 8.58
N ASN A 157 -16.04 -23.35 7.99
CA ASN A 157 -16.47 -24.62 7.39
C ASN A 157 -15.69 -24.94 6.12
N LEU A 158 -15.27 -23.90 5.36
CA LEU A 158 -14.48 -24.08 4.15
C LEU A 158 -13.06 -24.59 4.48
N ILE A 159 -12.43 -24.05 5.54
CA ILE A 159 -11.16 -24.61 6.07
C ILE A 159 -11.34 -26.07 6.45
N ALA A 160 -12.37 -26.40 7.24
CA ALA A 160 -12.58 -27.76 7.72
C ALA A 160 -12.70 -28.75 6.54
N LYS A 161 -13.51 -28.39 5.54
CA LYS A 161 -13.66 -29.17 4.30
C LYS A 161 -12.35 -29.30 3.51
N LEU A 162 -11.54 -28.26 3.43
CA LEU A 162 -10.23 -28.32 2.76
C LEU A 162 -9.27 -29.26 3.50
N SER A 163 -9.22 -29.17 4.83
CA SER A 163 -8.40 -30.06 5.68
C SER A 163 -8.82 -31.52 5.56
N GLU A 164 -10.14 -31.81 5.54
CA GLU A 164 -10.68 -33.16 5.31
C GLU A 164 -10.27 -33.74 3.95
N LYS A 165 -10.05 -32.88 2.94
CA LYS A 165 -9.55 -33.25 1.62
C LYS A 165 -8.03 -33.32 1.54
N GLY A 166 -7.32 -33.20 2.66
CA GLY A 166 -5.87 -33.28 2.73
C GLY A 166 -5.13 -32.06 2.18
N VAL A 167 -5.82 -30.94 1.97
CA VAL A 167 -5.18 -29.68 1.55
C VAL A 167 -4.40 -29.12 2.73
N LYS A 168 -3.10 -28.94 2.56
CA LYS A 168 -2.25 -28.30 3.57
C LYS A 168 -2.53 -26.80 3.61
N LEU A 169 -3.00 -26.33 4.74
CA LEU A 169 -3.28 -24.91 5.00
C LEU A 169 -2.25 -24.36 6.00
N ASP A 170 -2.03 -23.04 5.97
CA ASP A 170 -1.17 -22.37 6.94
C ASP A 170 -1.75 -22.56 8.37
N PRO A 171 -0.93 -22.96 9.36
CA PRO A 171 -1.41 -23.22 10.72
C PRO A 171 -2.00 -21.98 11.42
N GLY A 172 -1.65 -20.76 10.99
CA GLY A 172 -2.22 -19.53 11.54
C GLY A 172 -3.52 -19.08 10.86
N LEU A 173 -3.89 -19.69 9.73
CA LEU A 173 -5.10 -19.36 8.97
C LEU A 173 -6.39 -19.41 9.82
N PRO A 174 -6.62 -20.41 10.70
CA PRO A 174 -7.81 -20.45 11.54
C PRO A 174 -7.92 -19.25 12.48
N ASN A 175 -6.81 -18.81 13.07
CA ASN A 175 -6.78 -17.67 13.99
C ASN A 175 -7.07 -16.36 13.25
N GLN A 176 -6.51 -16.21 12.05
CA GLN A 176 -6.78 -15.05 11.21
C GLN A 176 -8.24 -14.98 10.79
N ILE A 177 -8.82 -16.10 10.38
CA ILE A 177 -10.23 -16.18 10.01
C ILE A 177 -11.12 -15.87 11.22
N HIS A 178 -10.74 -16.31 12.42
CA HIS A 178 -11.44 -15.96 13.64
C HIS A 178 -11.48 -14.44 13.86
N LEU A 179 -10.32 -13.76 13.77
CA LEU A 179 -10.22 -12.31 13.92
C LEU A 179 -11.07 -11.56 12.88
N ILE A 180 -10.94 -11.94 11.61
CA ILE A 180 -11.71 -11.34 10.52
C ILE A 180 -13.23 -11.56 10.72
N ASN A 181 -13.63 -12.75 11.14
CA ASN A 181 -15.04 -13.05 11.41
C ASN A 181 -15.59 -12.27 12.60
N GLN A 182 -14.80 -12.05 13.66
CA GLN A 182 -15.21 -11.18 14.76
C GLN A 182 -15.53 -9.78 14.24
N VAL A 183 -14.67 -9.21 13.37
CA VAL A 183 -14.91 -7.89 12.78
C VAL A 183 -16.16 -7.89 11.89
N ARG A 184 -16.31 -8.88 10.99
CA ARG A 184 -17.48 -9.00 10.11
C ARG A 184 -18.78 -9.07 10.91
N VAL A 185 -18.85 -9.96 11.90
CA VAL A 185 -20.05 -10.15 12.74
C VAL A 185 -20.34 -8.88 13.55
N TYR A 186 -19.33 -8.29 14.19
CA TYR A 186 -19.56 -7.14 15.08
C TYR A 186 -19.90 -5.87 14.30
N SER A 187 -19.60 -5.82 13.00
CA SER A 187 -19.95 -4.70 12.13
C SER A 187 -21.41 -4.68 11.69
N VAL A 188 -22.12 -5.82 11.74
CA VAL A 188 -23.50 -5.94 11.26
C VAL A 188 -24.52 -6.30 12.36
N HIS A 189 -24.07 -6.76 13.53
CA HIS A 189 -24.95 -7.13 14.64
C HIS A 189 -24.99 -6.05 15.74
N THR A 190 -26.17 -5.47 15.96
CA THR A 190 -26.45 -4.37 16.92
C THR A 190 -26.26 -4.69 18.39
N LYS A 191 -26.20 -5.97 18.78
CA LYS A 191 -26.11 -6.41 20.19
C LYS A 191 -24.67 -6.59 20.70
N LYS A 192 -23.66 -6.32 19.87
CA LYS A 192 -22.25 -6.47 20.24
C LYS A 192 -21.55 -5.13 20.12
N GLU A 193 -20.59 -4.87 21.01
CA GLU A 193 -19.77 -3.66 20.87
C GLU A 193 -19.01 -3.69 19.54
N PRO A 194 -19.05 -2.60 18.76
CA PRO A 194 -18.34 -2.54 17.50
C PRO A 194 -16.84 -2.69 17.71
N PHE A 195 -16.24 -3.73 17.11
CA PHE A 195 -14.79 -3.83 17.07
C PHE A 195 -14.23 -2.80 16.08
N SER A 196 -13.31 -1.97 16.56
CA SER A 196 -12.65 -0.92 15.78
C SER A 196 -11.15 -1.19 15.72
N PRO A 197 -10.66 -1.87 14.67
CA PRO A 197 -9.25 -2.18 14.55
C PRO A 197 -8.41 -0.90 14.45
N SER A 198 -7.26 -0.88 15.13
CA SER A 198 -6.25 0.15 14.94
C SER A 198 -5.60 0.04 13.56
N LYS A 199 -4.93 1.10 13.10
CA LYS A 199 -4.14 1.09 11.85
C LYS A 199 -3.20 -0.12 11.80
N SER A 200 -2.44 -0.36 12.87
CA SER A 200 -1.48 -1.45 12.95
C SER A 200 -2.14 -2.83 12.92
N GLN A 201 -3.31 -2.99 13.56
CA GLN A 201 -4.07 -4.25 13.51
C GLN A 201 -4.58 -4.53 12.09
N ALA A 202 -5.11 -3.52 11.41
CA ALA A 202 -5.56 -3.66 10.02
C ALA A 202 -4.39 -3.93 9.07
N GLU A 203 -3.26 -3.22 9.21
CA GLU A 203 -2.05 -3.48 8.42
C GLU A 203 -1.57 -4.93 8.59
N ALA A 204 -1.51 -5.44 9.83
CA ALA A 204 -1.12 -6.82 10.11
C ALA A 204 -2.07 -7.83 9.46
N ILE A 205 -3.38 -7.59 9.56
CA ILE A 205 -4.40 -8.44 8.95
C ILE A 205 -4.24 -8.48 7.43
N VAL A 206 -4.08 -7.32 6.79
CA VAL A 206 -3.93 -7.21 5.34
C VAL A 206 -2.66 -7.92 4.87
N LEU A 207 -1.51 -7.66 5.52
CA LEU A 207 -0.24 -8.31 5.17
C LEU A 207 -0.32 -9.83 5.28
N TYR A 208 -0.92 -10.34 6.35
CA TYR A 208 -1.08 -11.76 6.55
C TYR A 208 -2.06 -12.38 5.54
N THR A 209 -3.12 -11.68 5.17
CA THR A 209 -4.01 -12.10 4.07
C THR A 209 -3.25 -12.23 2.74
N MET A 210 -2.37 -11.28 2.40
CA MET A 210 -1.57 -11.36 1.17
C MET A 210 -0.59 -12.54 1.19
N ASP A 211 0.04 -12.81 2.35
CA ASP A 211 0.93 -13.96 2.55
C ASP A 211 0.19 -15.30 2.38
N ILE A 212 -1.01 -15.42 2.95
CA ILE A 212 -1.88 -16.60 2.77
C ILE A 212 -2.20 -16.80 1.28
N LEU A 213 -2.62 -15.75 0.58
CA LEU A 213 -2.95 -15.85 -0.84
C LEU A 213 -1.76 -16.35 -1.67
N ASP A 214 -0.56 -15.85 -1.38
CA ASP A 214 0.65 -16.30 -2.08
C ASP A 214 0.91 -17.79 -1.81
N LYS A 215 0.84 -18.22 -0.54
CA LYS A 215 1.02 -19.63 -0.14
C LYS A 215 -0.06 -20.56 -0.70
N LEU A 216 -1.30 -20.08 -0.88
CA LEU A 216 -2.40 -20.90 -1.39
C LEU A 216 -2.21 -21.28 -2.87
N PHE A 217 -1.51 -20.48 -3.66
CA PHE A 217 -1.41 -20.65 -5.12
C PHE A 217 0.03 -20.76 -5.65
N GLN A 218 1.02 -20.90 -4.76
CA GLN A 218 2.36 -21.40 -5.10
C GLN A 218 2.34 -22.91 -5.36
#